data_AF-A0A920P8K2-F1
#
_entry.id   AF-A0A920P8K2-F1
#
_cell.length_a   1.000
_cell.length_b   1.000
_cell.length_c   1.000
_cell.angle_alpha   90.00
_cell.angle_beta   90.00
_cell.angle_gamma   90.00
#
_symmetry.space_group_name_H-M   'P 1'
#
loop_
_entity.id
_entity.type
_entity.pdbx_description
1 polymer ?
#
loop_
_entity_poly.entity_id
_entity_poly.type
_entity_poly.pdbx_seq_one_letter_code
_entity_poly.pdbx_strand_id
1 'polypeptide(L)'
;MLSIATLGPLTMKQILDTVGPNDSNSKQYMHHYNFPPYSTGEARRGGSPGRREIGHGALAERALQSVLPSEADFPYTIRVVSEVLSSNGSTSMGSVCGSPLCIMDAGSNKAPVSACHGFNYRPDGKYAVFSDIQG
;
A
#
# COMPACT_ATOMS: atom_id res chain seq x y z
N MET A 1 -2.38 -9.33 7.80
CA MET A 1 -2.42 -8.68 6.47
C MET A 1 -2.00 -9.69 5.42
N LEU A 2 -2.74 -9.84 4.32
CA LEU A 2 -2.35 -10.66 3.19
C LEU A 2 -2.04 -9.75 1.99
N SER A 3 -0.85 -9.85 1.42
CA SER A 3 -0.45 -9.09 0.22
C SER A 3 -0.12 -10.05 -0.90
N ILE A 4 -0.66 -9.78 -2.09
CA ILE A 4 -0.54 -10.63 -3.27
C ILE A 4 0.00 -9.76 -4.41
N ALA A 5 1.10 -10.16 -5.02
CA ALA A 5 1.64 -9.52 -6.22
C ALA A 5 1.17 -10.26 -7.48
N THR A 6 0.82 -9.50 -8.51
CA THR A 6 0.52 -10.01 -9.85
C THR A 6 1.39 -9.26 -10.85
N LEU A 7 2.08 -10.01 -11.71
CA LEU A 7 2.88 -9.48 -12.80
C LEU A 7 2.11 -9.59 -14.11
N GLY A 8 2.04 -8.49 -14.85
CA GLY A 8 1.43 -8.43 -16.17
C GLY A 8 2.36 -7.78 -17.20
N PRO A 9 2.06 -7.89 -18.50
CA PRO A 9 2.79 -7.19 -19.53
C PRO A 9 2.67 -5.66 -19.36
N LEU A 10 3.62 -4.90 -19.92
CA LEU A 10 3.63 -3.42 -19.87
C LEU A 10 2.41 -2.77 -20.54
N THR A 11 1.67 -3.51 -21.36
CA THR A 11 0.40 -3.03 -21.94
C THR A 11 -0.74 -2.96 -20.91
N MET A 12 -0.60 -3.61 -19.76
CA MET A 12 -1.59 -3.58 -18.66
C MET A 12 -1.37 -2.44 -17.66
N LYS A 13 -0.46 -1.50 -17.95
CA LYS A 13 -0.31 -0.29 -17.13
C LYS A 13 -1.64 0.45 -17.04
N GLN A 14 -1.94 0.98 -15.86
CA GLN A 14 -3.14 1.78 -15.69
C GLN A 14 -2.94 3.13 -16.38
N ILE A 15 -3.76 3.43 -17.38
CA ILE A 15 -3.79 4.74 -18.03
C ILE A 15 -4.60 5.69 -17.13
N LEU A 16 -4.04 6.86 -16.84
CA LEU A 16 -4.67 7.90 -16.04
C LEU A 16 -4.99 9.09 -16.92
N ASP A 17 -6.27 9.25 -17.24
CA ASP A 17 -6.77 10.44 -17.93
C ASP A 17 -7.30 11.43 -16.88
N THR A 18 -6.39 12.19 -16.29
CA THR A 18 -6.69 13.16 -15.23
C THR A 18 -6.03 14.50 -15.53
N VAL A 19 -6.50 15.58 -14.89
CA VAL A 19 -5.98 16.95 -15.07
C VAL A 19 -4.54 17.14 -14.51
N GLY A 20 -3.91 16.07 -14.01
CA GLY A 20 -2.55 16.10 -13.48
C GLY A 20 -1.48 16.30 -14.57
N PRO A 21 -0.22 16.54 -14.18
CA PRO A 21 0.89 16.67 -15.13
C PRO A 21 1.02 15.40 -16.01
N ASN A 22 1.22 15.61 -17.32
CA ASN A 22 1.23 14.56 -18.37
C ASN A 22 2.23 13.42 -18.13
N ASP A 23 3.27 13.64 -17.32
CA ASP A 23 4.27 12.62 -16.96
C ASP A 23 3.69 11.46 -16.11
N SER A 24 2.44 11.60 -15.65
CA SER A 24 1.72 10.61 -14.86
C SER A 24 0.59 9.89 -15.63
N ASN A 25 0.57 9.95 -16.96
CA ASN A 25 -0.48 9.36 -17.79
C ASN A 25 -0.55 7.82 -17.73
N SER A 26 0.47 7.16 -17.16
CA SER A 26 0.41 5.72 -16.91
C SER A 26 1.08 5.32 -15.59
N LYS A 27 0.53 4.30 -14.92
CA LYS A 27 1.11 3.68 -13.73
C LYS A 27 1.59 2.27 -14.05
N GLN A 28 2.89 2.04 -13.87
CA GLN A 28 3.49 0.70 -13.88
C GLN A 28 3.18 -0.09 -12.60
N TYR A 29 3.06 0.61 -11.47
CA TYR A 29 2.76 0.01 -10.19
C TYR A 29 1.39 0.46 -9.69
N MET A 30 0.57 -0.52 -9.32
CA MET A 30 -0.76 -0.32 -8.76
C MET A 30 -0.83 -0.99 -7.40
N HIS A 31 -1.25 -0.26 -6.37
CA HIS A 31 -1.51 -0.82 -5.05
C HIS A 31 -3.00 -0.68 -4.69
N HIS A 32 -3.67 -1.81 -4.53
CA HIS A 32 -5.05 -1.86 -4.08
C HIS A 32 -5.09 -2.34 -2.64
N TYR A 33 -5.78 -1.58 -1.80
CA TYR A 33 -5.94 -1.86 -0.39
C TYR A 33 -7.42 -2.13 -0.10
N ASN A 34 -7.71 -3.30 0.46
CA ASN A 34 -9.06 -3.76 0.75
C ASN A 34 -9.21 -3.92 2.27
N PHE A 35 -10.23 -3.28 2.84
CA PHE A 35 -10.56 -3.33 4.26
C PHE A 35 -11.97 -3.88 4.45
N PRO A 36 -12.15 -5.19 4.28
CA PRO A 36 -13.46 -5.79 4.40
C PRO A 36 -13.96 -5.73 5.86
N PRO A 37 -15.29 -5.67 6.08
CA PRO A 37 -15.84 -5.43 7.41
C PRO A 37 -15.60 -6.57 8.39
N TYR A 38 -15.41 -7.80 7.89
CA TYR A 38 -15.04 -8.94 8.73
C TYR A 38 -13.68 -8.74 9.42
N SER A 39 -12.81 -7.85 8.90
CA SER A 39 -11.48 -7.59 9.46
C SER A 39 -11.50 -6.98 10.87
N THR A 40 -12.59 -6.31 11.23
CA THR A 40 -12.84 -5.77 12.58
C THR A 40 -13.98 -6.51 13.30
N GLY A 41 -14.44 -7.64 12.76
CA GLY A 41 -15.56 -8.40 13.32
C GLY A 41 -16.94 -7.73 13.13
N GLU A 42 -17.07 -6.77 12.21
CA GLU A 42 -18.33 -6.07 11.94
C GLU A 42 -19.03 -6.61 10.69
N ALA A 43 -20.36 -6.46 10.63
CA ALA A 43 -21.13 -6.70 9.40
C ALA A 43 -21.42 -5.35 8.71
N ARG A 44 -20.85 -5.12 7.52
CA ARG A 44 -21.16 -3.97 6.66
C ARG A 44 -21.35 -4.42 5.22
N ARG A 45 -21.96 -3.56 4.41
CA ARG A 45 -22.15 -3.81 2.98
C ARG A 45 -20.79 -3.82 2.26
N GLY A 46 -20.44 -4.94 1.63
CA GLY A 46 -19.30 -5.02 0.72
C GLY A 46 -19.61 -4.31 -0.60
N GLY A 47 -18.61 -3.65 -1.19
CA GLY A 47 -18.78 -2.89 -2.41
C GLY A 47 -17.52 -2.13 -2.81
N SER A 48 -17.71 -1.01 -3.51
CA SER A 48 -16.62 -0.16 -3.97
C SER A 48 -15.77 0.38 -2.81
N PRO A 49 -14.45 0.57 -3.02
CA PRO A 49 -13.57 1.06 -1.98
C PRO A 49 -13.96 2.48 -1.55
N GLY A 50 -13.98 2.70 -0.24
CA GLY A 50 -14.18 4.00 0.37
C GLY A 50 -12.93 4.88 0.32
N ARG A 51 -13.08 6.15 0.68
CA ARG A 51 -11.97 7.12 0.65
C ARG A 51 -10.78 6.72 1.53
N ARG A 52 -11.02 6.04 2.67
CA ARG A 52 -9.96 5.58 3.57
C ARG A 52 -9.11 4.49 2.93
N GLU A 53 -9.73 3.55 2.23
CA GLU A 53 -9.04 2.46 1.54
C GLU A 53 -8.19 2.99 0.39
N ILE A 54 -8.74 3.90 -0.41
CA ILE A 54 -8.00 4.60 -1.47
C ILE A 54 -6.81 5.36 -0.89
N GLY A 55 -7.01 6.08 0.22
CA GLY A 55 -5.95 6.83 0.90
C GLY A 55 -4.83 5.94 1.44
N HIS A 56 -5.17 4.82 2.08
CA HIS A 56 -4.18 3.86 2.60
C HIS A 56 -3.42 3.15 1.47
N GLY A 57 -4.11 2.77 0.38
CA GLY A 57 -3.48 2.22 -0.82
C GLY A 57 -2.51 3.22 -1.46
N ALA A 58 -2.91 4.48 -1.61
CA ALA A 58 -2.04 5.53 -2.15
C ALA A 58 -0.82 5.82 -1.27
N LEU A 59 -0.97 5.74 0.06
CA LEU A 59 0.16 5.87 1.00
C LEU A 59 1.15 4.73 0.81
N ALA A 60 0.66 3.49 0.75
CA ALA A 60 1.52 2.33 0.51
C ALA A 60 2.18 2.38 -0.87
N GLU A 61 1.44 2.83 -1.89
CA GLU A 61 1.97 3.01 -3.25
C GLU A 61 3.14 3.98 -3.25
N ARG A 62 2.96 5.18 -2.68
CA ARG A 62 4.00 6.22 -2.59
C ARG A 62 5.22 5.77 -1.78
N ALA A 63 5.01 5.03 -0.69
CA ALA A 63 6.12 4.52 0.12
C ALA A 63 7.03 3.56 -0.65
N LEU A 64 6.49 2.86 -1.65
CA LEU A 64 7.23 1.87 -2.43
C LEU A 64 7.78 2.41 -3.75
N GLN A 65 7.27 3.53 -4.26
CA GLN A 65 7.71 4.13 -5.53
C GLN A 65 9.23 4.31 -5.62
N SER A 66 9.91 4.67 -4.52
CA SER A 66 11.36 4.88 -4.49
C SER A 66 12.19 3.60 -4.59
N VAL A 67 11.61 2.45 -4.23
CA VAL A 67 12.31 1.15 -4.19
C VAL A 67 11.89 0.20 -5.31
N LEU A 68 10.93 0.59 -6.15
CA LEU A 68 10.53 -0.24 -7.28
C LEU A 68 11.64 -0.33 -8.35
N PRO A 69 11.75 -1.46 -9.06
CA PRO A 69 12.64 -1.58 -10.20
C PRO A 69 12.20 -0.68 -11.35
N SER A 70 13.14 -0.26 -12.19
CA SER A 70 12.81 0.48 -13.41
C SER A 70 12.20 -0.45 -14.46
N GLU A 71 11.50 0.11 -15.45
CA GLU A 71 10.96 -0.69 -16.58
C GLU A 71 12.03 -1.40 -17.40
N ALA A 72 13.24 -0.83 -17.48
CA ALA A 72 14.36 -1.43 -18.19
C ALA A 72 14.88 -2.69 -17.47
N ASP A 73 14.90 -2.66 -16.14
CA ASP A 73 15.41 -3.78 -15.31
C ASP A 73 14.34 -4.84 -15.06
N PHE A 74 13.07 -4.43 -15.04
CA PHE A 74 11.94 -5.31 -14.74
C PHE A 74 10.73 -4.91 -15.58
N PRO A 75 10.61 -5.43 -16.82
CA PRO A 75 9.63 -4.99 -17.82
C PRO A 75 8.24 -5.61 -17.58
N TYR A 76 7.74 -5.48 -16.35
CA TYR A 76 6.42 -5.94 -15.94
C TYR A 76 5.62 -4.81 -15.31
N THR A 77 4.32 -4.82 -15.56
CA THR A 77 3.34 -4.08 -14.76
C THR A 77 3.14 -4.86 -13.47
N ILE A 78 3.24 -4.17 -12.33
CA ILE A 78 3.13 -4.78 -11.00
C ILE A 78 1.82 -4.32 -10.38
N ARG A 79 0.95 -5.26 -10.04
CA ARG A 79 -0.26 -5.00 -9.24
C ARG A 79 -0.14 -5.72 -7.92
N VAL A 80 -0.19 -4.97 -6.83
CA VAL A 80 -0.28 -5.54 -5.48
C VAL A 80 -1.68 -5.31 -4.93
N VAL A 81 -2.29 -6.38 -4.42
CA VAL A 81 -3.55 -6.33 -3.68
C VAL A 81 -3.26 -6.70 -2.24
N SER A 82 -3.67 -5.83 -1.33
CA SER A 82 -3.45 -5.92 0.10
C SER A 82 -4.79 -6.08 0.80
N GLU A 83 -5.07 -7.30 1.27
CA GLU A 83 -6.28 -7.70 1.98
C GLU A 83 -6.04 -7.63 3.49
N VAL A 84 -6.82 -6.78 4.16
CA VAL A 84 -6.82 -6.75 5.62
C VAL A 84 -7.73 -7.86 6.15
N LEU A 85 -7.12 -8.98 6.52
CA LEU A 85 -7.87 -10.13 7.07
C LEU A 85 -8.26 -9.94 8.55
N SER A 86 -7.48 -9.14 9.28
CA SER A 86 -7.72 -8.77 10.67
C SER A 86 -7.08 -7.41 10.95
N SER A 87 -7.72 -6.59 11.77
CA SER A 87 -7.26 -5.24 12.08
C SER A 87 -7.37 -4.96 13.58
N ASN A 88 -6.23 -4.64 14.20
CA ASN A 88 -6.14 -4.12 15.57
C ASN A 88 -5.09 -2.99 15.71
N GLY A 89 -4.74 -2.34 14.59
CA GLY A 89 -3.69 -1.32 14.53
C GLY A 89 -3.05 -1.22 13.15
N SER A 90 -2.63 0.00 12.78
CA SER A 90 -1.88 0.43 11.56
C SER A 90 -1.79 -0.54 10.37
N THR A 91 -2.93 -0.90 9.79
CA THR A 91 -3.01 -1.83 8.65
C THR A 91 -2.42 -1.26 7.37
N SER A 92 -2.34 0.07 7.25
CA SER A 92 -1.60 0.73 6.17
C SER A 92 -0.09 0.45 6.24
N MET A 93 0.52 0.49 7.43
CA MET A 93 1.92 0.11 7.61
C MET A 93 2.13 -1.40 7.41
N GLY A 94 1.17 -2.22 7.81
CA GLY A 94 1.16 -3.66 7.45
C GLY A 94 1.20 -3.90 5.94
N SER A 95 0.54 -3.03 5.16
CA SER A 95 0.56 -3.07 3.69
C SER A 95 1.93 -2.69 3.13
N VAL A 96 2.57 -1.66 3.70
CA VAL A 96 3.91 -1.21 3.31
C VAL A 96 4.95 -2.29 3.56
N CYS A 97 4.82 -3.06 4.64
CA CYS A 97 5.72 -4.17 4.94
C CYS A 97 5.45 -5.42 4.07
N GLY A 98 4.19 -5.76 3.81
CA GLY A 98 3.81 -6.96 3.05
C GLY A 98 4.06 -6.86 1.54
N SER A 99 3.91 -5.67 0.97
CA SER A 99 4.06 -5.43 -0.47
C SER A 99 5.47 -5.68 -1.03
N PRO A 100 6.58 -5.21 -0.42
CA PRO A 100 7.92 -5.51 -0.92
C PRO A 100 8.25 -6.99 -0.80
N LEU A 101 7.78 -7.68 0.25
CA LEU A 101 7.96 -9.12 0.41
C LEU A 101 7.27 -9.91 -0.72
N CYS A 102 6.03 -9.57 -1.08
CA CYS A 102 5.35 -10.26 -2.18
C CYS A 102 5.93 -9.89 -3.57
N ILE A 103 6.48 -8.68 -3.73
CA ILE A 103 7.16 -8.28 -4.97
C ILE A 103 8.51 -9.02 -5.10
N MET A 104 9.22 -9.25 -4.00
CA MET A 104 10.44 -10.07 -3.97
C MET A 104 10.13 -11.54 -4.29
N ASP A 105 9.08 -12.09 -3.69
CA ASP A 105 8.61 -13.45 -3.97
C ASP A 105 8.22 -13.64 -5.46
N ALA A 106 7.63 -12.60 -6.06
CA ALA A 106 7.35 -12.57 -7.50
C ALA A 106 8.60 -12.42 -8.40
N GLY A 107 9.81 -12.36 -7.83
CA GLY A 107 11.08 -12.38 -8.57
C GLY A 107 11.77 -11.02 -8.74
N SER A 108 11.37 -9.99 -7.99
CA SER A 108 12.05 -8.69 -7.99
C SER A 108 13.23 -8.65 -7.00
N ASN A 109 14.39 -8.14 -7.45
CA ASN A 109 15.65 -8.16 -6.67
C ASN A 109 15.94 -6.89 -5.84
N LYS A 110 14.94 -6.06 -5.50
CA LYS A 110 15.18 -4.81 -4.75
C LYS A 110 14.89 -4.93 -3.24
N ALA A 111 15.53 -4.05 -2.46
CA ALA A 111 15.59 -4.10 -1.00
C ALA A 111 14.21 -3.92 -0.33
N PRO A 112 13.95 -4.61 0.80
CA PRO A 112 12.68 -4.52 1.52
C PRO A 112 12.48 -3.16 2.21
N VAL A 113 11.22 -2.71 2.29
CA VAL A 113 10.82 -1.46 2.97
C VAL A 113 9.91 -1.78 4.16
N SER A 114 10.17 -1.14 5.31
CA SER A 114 9.33 -1.24 6.50
C SER A 114 9.39 0.08 7.30
N ALA A 115 8.26 0.50 7.87
CA ALA A 115 8.18 1.64 8.78
C ALA A 115 7.00 1.49 9.76
N CYS A 116 7.19 1.87 11.03
CA CYS A 116 6.12 1.99 12.03
C CYS A 116 6.43 3.14 13.01
N HIS A 117 5.46 4.03 13.27
CA HIS A 117 5.63 5.14 14.22
C HIS A 117 4.29 5.71 14.70
N GLY A 118 4.21 6.12 15.97
CA GLY A 118 3.12 6.89 16.55
C GLY A 118 3.65 8.01 17.47
N PHE A 119 2.97 9.15 17.50
CA PHE A 119 3.42 10.34 18.22
C PHE A 119 2.28 10.93 19.06
N ASN A 120 2.55 11.28 20.32
CA ASN A 120 1.60 11.96 21.20
C ASN A 120 2.24 13.22 21.78
N TYR A 121 1.59 14.36 21.56
CA TYR A 121 1.98 15.65 22.12
C TYR A 121 1.00 16.06 23.22
N ARG A 122 1.53 16.39 24.39
CA ARG A 122 0.74 16.84 25.54
C ARG A 122 0.79 18.36 25.67
N PRO A 123 -0.30 19.00 26.15
CA PRO A 123 -0.37 20.46 26.31
C PRO A 123 0.69 21.06 27.26
N ASP A 124 1.32 20.24 28.10
CA ASP A 124 2.40 20.61 29.03
C ASP A 124 3.79 20.66 28.35
N GLY A 125 3.85 20.55 27.02
CA GLY A 125 5.09 20.56 26.24
C GLY A 125 5.84 19.23 26.24
N LYS A 126 5.30 18.19 26.90
CA LYS A 126 5.89 16.85 26.89
C LYS A 126 5.40 16.08 25.67
N TYR A 127 6.28 15.30 25.07
CA TYR A 127 5.94 14.38 23.99
C TYR A 127 6.33 12.96 24.36
N ALA A 128 5.55 12.00 23.87
CA ALA A 128 5.86 10.58 23.95
C ALA A 128 5.81 10.00 22.54
N VAL A 129 6.86 9.27 22.19
CA VAL A 129 6.94 8.47 20.96
C VAL A 129 6.52 7.06 21.30
N PHE A 130 5.52 6.56 20.58
CA PHE A 130 5.03 5.18 20.71
C PHE A 130 5.38 4.41 19.44
N SER A 131 5.93 3.22 19.61
CA SER A 131 6.15 2.27 18.51
C SER A 131 4.94 1.35 18.40
N ASP A 132 4.39 1.22 17.19
CA ASP A 132 3.26 0.36 16.84
C ASP A 132 2.00 0.54 17.72
N ILE A 133 1.25 1.61 17.44
CA ILE A 133 0.04 1.94 18.21
C ILE A 133 -1.14 1.03 17.84
N GLN A 134 -1.91 0.64 18.85
CA GLN A 134 -3.20 -0.06 18.67
C GLN A 134 -4.26 0.90 18.12
N GLY A 135 -5.23 0.32 17.39
CA GLY A 135 -6.31 1.04 16.69
C GLY A 135 -7.50 1.39 17.56
#